data_AF-A0AAQ3MCI7-F1
#
_entry.id   AF-A0AAQ3MCI7-F1
#
_cell.length_a   1.000
_cell.length_b   1.000
_cell.length_c   1.000
_cell.angle_alpha   90.00
_cell.angle_beta   90.00
_cell.angle_gamma   90.00
#
_symmetry.space_group_name_H-M   'P 1'
#
loop_
_entity.id
_entity.type
_entity.pdbx_description
1 polymer ?
#
loop_
_entity_poly.entity_id
_entity_poly.type
_entity_poly.pdbx_seq_one_letter_code
_entity_poly.pdbx_strand_id
1 'polypeptide(L)'
;MGSAVPVLLIVVDLITKRTFFICLNDYIDKILVPEDINFFRKKYKTLRIPVKNEILNQKNNLVALRAYGKRAKMYGAFNKFYFQKKEIDYLLDSAQYGGAKEADIETIHKFTETLLRQDIWRNHEFWGVIKYSFDELNNLKYRLDKGVQIEEYQDILDQCGNGSGIWHRLVTLGNIYEEIVRERFMPTYLAQHTSYP
;
A
#
# COMPACT_ATOMS: atom_id res chain seq x y z
N MET A 1 -7.35 6.01 -17.69
CA MET A 1 -8.02 5.44 -16.50
C MET A 1 -7.08 5.62 -15.32
N GLY A 2 -7.58 6.05 -14.16
CA GLY A 2 -6.72 6.30 -13.00
C GLY A 2 -6.15 5.00 -12.41
N SER A 3 -4.96 5.07 -11.84
CA SER A 3 -4.32 3.93 -11.17
C SER A 3 -5.10 3.42 -9.96
N ALA A 4 -6.03 4.19 -9.39
CA ALA A 4 -6.78 3.79 -8.20
C ALA A 4 -7.92 2.78 -8.44
N VAL A 5 -8.45 2.68 -9.66
CA VAL A 5 -9.55 1.77 -10.00
C VAL A 5 -9.01 0.61 -10.84
N PRO A 6 -8.97 -0.62 -10.30
CA PRO A 6 -8.47 -1.77 -11.05
C PRO A 6 -9.47 -2.16 -12.14
N VAL A 7 -8.97 -2.43 -13.34
CA VAL A 7 -9.78 -2.97 -14.45
C VAL A 7 -9.43 -4.43 -14.61
N LEU A 8 -10.32 -5.33 -14.19
CA LEU A 8 -10.07 -6.77 -14.27
C LEU A 8 -10.62 -7.35 -15.58
N LEU A 9 -9.76 -7.99 -16.35
CA LEU A 9 -10.16 -8.90 -17.41
C LEU A 9 -10.33 -10.29 -16.79
N ILE A 10 -11.53 -10.84 -16.90
CA ILE A 10 -11.84 -12.21 -16.47
C ILE A 10 -12.05 -13.06 -17.72
N VAL A 11 -11.35 -14.19 -17.80
CA VAL A 11 -11.44 -15.14 -18.91
C VAL A 11 -11.97 -16.46 -18.36
N VAL A 12 -13.06 -16.94 -18.97
CA VAL A 12 -13.71 -18.21 -18.61
C VAL A 12 -13.54 -19.18 -19.76
N ASP A 13 -12.92 -20.33 -19.50
CA ASP A 13 -12.92 -21.46 -20.42
C ASP A 13 -14.26 -22.21 -20.28
N LEU A 14 -15.06 -22.22 -21.35
CA LEU A 14 -16.39 -22.84 -21.34
C LEU A 14 -16.36 -24.38 -21.28
N ILE A 15 -15.25 -24.99 -21.70
CA ILE A 15 -15.07 -26.45 -21.69
C ILE A 15 -14.65 -26.90 -20.30
N THR A 16 -13.55 -26.33 -19.78
CA THR A 16 -13.02 -26.73 -18.47
C THR A 16 -13.72 -26.04 -17.29
N LYS A 17 -14.52 -25.00 -17.56
CA LYS A 17 -15.17 -24.12 -16.56
C LYS A 17 -14.18 -23.38 -15.65
N ARG A 18 -12.91 -23.33 -16.05
CA ARG A 18 -11.85 -22.63 -15.31
C ARG A 18 -11.93 -21.14 -15.59
N THR A 19 -11.69 -20.35 -14.56
CA THR A 19 -11.77 -18.89 -14.62
C THR A 19 -10.45 -18.28 -14.22
N PHE A 20 -9.94 -17.35 -15.03
CA PHE A 20 -8.68 -16.66 -14.79
C PHE A 20 -8.87 -15.15 -14.80
N PHE A 21 -7.97 -14.42 -14.15
CA PHE A 21 -8.00 -12.95 -14.17
C PHE A 21 -6.65 -12.32 -14.50
N ILE A 22 -6.70 -11.09 -14.99
CA ILE A 22 -5.56 -10.18 -15.00
C ILE A 22 -6.03 -8.72 -14.86
N CYS A 23 -5.23 -7.88 -14.22
CA CYS A 23 -5.54 -6.46 -14.07
C CYS A 23 -4.98 -5.67 -15.25
N LEU A 24 -5.85 -5.17 -16.13
CA LEU A 24 -5.48 -4.56 -17.41
C LEU A 24 -4.67 -3.28 -17.25
N ASN A 25 -5.03 -2.40 -16.31
CA ASN A 25 -4.27 -1.18 -16.07
C ASN A 25 -2.86 -1.48 -15.55
N ASP A 26 -2.71 -2.48 -14.67
CA ASP A 26 -1.38 -2.92 -14.22
C ASP A 26 -0.61 -3.61 -15.34
N TYR A 27 -1.27 -4.45 -16.14
CA TYR A 27 -0.64 -5.10 -17.29
C TYR A 27 -0.18 -4.09 -18.34
N ILE A 28 -0.97 -3.05 -18.62
CA ILE A 28 -0.59 -1.98 -19.54
C ILE A 28 0.66 -1.27 -19.01
N ASP A 29 0.62 -0.84 -17.75
CA ASP A 29 1.67 -0.03 -17.12
C ASP A 29 2.98 -0.82 -16.93
N LYS A 30 2.88 -2.07 -16.47
CA LYS A 30 4.05 -2.89 -16.06
C LYS A 30 4.59 -3.79 -17.16
N ILE A 31 3.82 -4.06 -18.21
CA ILE A 31 4.23 -4.99 -19.27
C ILE A 31 4.14 -4.30 -20.63
N LEU A 32 2.96 -3.82 -21.04
CA LEU A 32 2.80 -3.35 -22.42
C LEU A 32 3.58 -2.08 -22.73
N VAL A 33 3.56 -1.08 -21.84
CA VAL A 33 4.28 0.18 -22.05
C VAL A 33 5.80 -0.05 -22.06
N PRO A 34 6.39 -0.81 -21.12
CA PRO A 34 7.81 -1.17 -21.18
C PRO A 34 8.21 -1.98 -22.43
N GLU A 35 7.40 -2.93 -22.86
CA GLU A 35 7.71 -3.77 -24.03
C GLU A 35 7.48 -3.05 -25.37
N ASP A 36 6.46 -2.18 -25.44
CA ASP A 36 5.94 -1.63 -26.69
C ASP A 36 5.17 -0.33 -26.42
N ILE A 37 5.90 0.79 -26.32
CA ILE A 37 5.32 2.11 -26.04
C ILE A 37 4.22 2.53 -27.04
N ASN A 38 4.25 2.01 -28.27
CA ASN A 38 3.29 2.33 -29.33
C ASN A 38 2.16 1.28 -29.46
N PHE A 39 1.94 0.43 -28.44
CA PHE A 39 0.94 -0.65 -28.50
C PHE A 39 -0.47 -0.15 -28.87
N PHE A 40 -0.81 1.09 -28.49
CA PHE A 40 -2.10 1.72 -28.78
C PHE A 40 -2.37 1.97 -30.27
N ARG A 41 -1.33 1.96 -31.12
CA ARG A 41 -1.47 2.08 -32.57
C ARG A 41 -1.78 0.75 -33.26
N LYS A 42 -1.65 -0.37 -32.54
CA LYS A 42 -1.84 -1.70 -33.09
C LYS A 42 -3.32 -2.07 -33.04
N LYS A 43 -3.81 -2.72 -34.10
CA LYS A 43 -5.20 -3.19 -34.17
C LYS A 43 -5.50 -4.28 -33.14
N TYR A 44 -4.50 -5.08 -32.78
CA TYR A 44 -4.63 -6.20 -31.83
C TYR A 44 -3.38 -6.33 -30.96
N LYS A 45 -3.54 -6.86 -29.75
CA LYS A 45 -2.45 -7.24 -28.85
C LYS A 45 -2.82 -8.52 -28.10
N THR A 46 -1.87 -9.44 -27.99
CA THR A 46 -2.05 -10.69 -27.24
C THR A 46 -1.65 -10.47 -25.78
N LEU A 47 -2.53 -10.81 -24.86
CA LEU A 47 -2.27 -10.76 -23.42
C LEU A 47 -1.92 -12.16 -22.92
N ARG A 48 -0.90 -12.27 -22.07
CA ARG A 48 -0.51 -13.54 -21.43
C ARG A 48 -1.08 -13.56 -20.02
N ILE A 49 -2.03 -14.48 -19.78
CA ILE A 49 -2.66 -14.63 -18.47
C ILE A 49 -2.00 -15.81 -17.74
N PRO A 50 -1.39 -15.60 -16.55
CA PRO A 50 -0.85 -16.69 -15.76
C PRO A 50 -1.92 -17.73 -15.41
N VAL A 51 -1.65 -19.02 -15.66
CA VAL A 51 -2.53 -20.12 -15.22
C VAL A 51 -2.69 -20.17 -13.69
N LYS A 52 -1.75 -19.58 -12.94
CA LYS A 52 -1.79 -19.45 -11.48
C LYS A 52 -2.78 -18.37 -11.01
N ASN A 53 -3.28 -17.49 -11.89
CA ASN A 53 -4.33 -16.52 -11.59
C ASN A 53 -5.75 -17.14 -11.70
N GLU A 54 -5.89 -18.41 -11.33
CA GLU A 54 -7.18 -19.09 -11.35
C GLU A 54 -8.05 -18.62 -10.18
N ILE A 55 -9.28 -18.20 -10.50
CA ILE A 55 -10.29 -17.85 -9.51
C ILE A 55 -10.95 -19.14 -9.04
N LEU A 56 -10.60 -19.56 -7.83
CA LEU A 56 -11.28 -20.65 -7.12
C LEU A 56 -12.09 -20.08 -5.97
N ASN A 57 -13.22 -20.72 -5.63
CA ASN A 57 -14.02 -20.37 -4.45
C ASN A 57 -13.37 -20.90 -3.16
N GLN A 58 -12.11 -20.51 -2.95
CA GLN A 58 -11.29 -20.85 -1.79
C GLN A 58 -10.64 -19.57 -1.29
N LYS A 59 -10.57 -19.40 0.03
CA LYS A 59 -10.12 -18.16 0.68
C LYS A 59 -8.75 -17.67 0.17
N ASN A 60 -7.82 -18.59 -0.08
CA ASN A 60 -6.47 -18.27 -0.54
C ASN A 60 -6.43 -17.84 -2.01
N ASN A 61 -7.34 -18.33 -2.85
CA ASN A 61 -7.42 -17.97 -4.27
C ASN A 61 -8.14 -16.64 -4.51
N LEU A 62 -8.95 -16.20 -3.55
CA LEU A 62 -9.63 -14.90 -3.59
C LEU A 62 -8.75 -13.73 -3.11
N VAL A 63 -7.50 -13.98 -2.73
CA VAL A 63 -6.57 -12.95 -2.24
C VAL A 63 -6.40 -11.80 -3.24
N ALA A 64 -6.23 -12.10 -4.53
CA ALA A 64 -6.07 -11.08 -5.55
C ALA A 64 -7.30 -10.16 -5.67
N LEU A 65 -8.50 -10.75 -5.68
CA LEU A 65 -9.75 -10.00 -5.74
C LEU A 65 -9.94 -9.11 -4.51
N ARG A 66 -9.59 -9.61 -3.31
CA ARG A 66 -9.60 -8.81 -2.07
C ARG A 66 -8.61 -7.64 -2.15
N ALA A 67 -7.40 -7.87 -2.67
CA ALA A 67 -6.39 -6.83 -2.85
C ALA A 67 -6.88 -5.73 -3.80
N TYR A 68 -7.39 -6.11 -4.97
CA TYR A 68 -7.92 -5.16 -5.95
C TYR A 68 -9.14 -4.40 -5.42
N GLY A 69 -10.04 -5.07 -4.68
CA GLY A 69 -11.19 -4.42 -4.04
C GLY A 69 -10.82 -3.33 -3.02
N LYS A 70 -9.61 -3.38 -2.45
CA LYS A 70 -9.09 -2.36 -1.52
C LYS A 70 -8.24 -1.27 -2.17
N ARG A 71 -7.98 -1.35 -3.48
CA ARG A 71 -7.05 -0.47 -4.18
C ARG A 71 -7.34 1.02 -3.98
N ALA A 72 -8.58 1.46 -4.18
CA ALA A 72 -8.95 2.87 -3.98
C ALA A 72 -8.70 3.35 -2.53
N LYS A 73 -8.96 2.48 -1.53
CA LYS A 73 -8.70 2.78 -0.12
C LYS A 73 -7.21 2.87 0.17
N MET A 74 -6.39 2.01 -0.45
CA MET A 74 -4.94 2.04 -0.35
C MET A 74 -4.36 3.35 -0.86
N TYR A 75 -4.72 3.78 -2.08
CA TYR A 75 -4.27 5.08 -2.60
C TYR A 75 -4.70 6.25 -1.71
N GLY A 76 -5.92 6.22 -1.19
CA GLY A 76 -6.38 7.23 -0.22
C GLY A 76 -5.52 7.26 1.05
N ALA A 77 -5.14 6.10 1.58
CA ALA A 77 -4.27 6.01 2.74
C ALA A 77 -2.83 6.47 2.43
N PHE A 78 -2.25 6.09 1.28
CA PHE A 78 -0.90 6.50 0.90
C PHE A 78 -0.78 8.01 0.74
N ASN A 79 -1.77 8.65 0.11
CA ASN A 79 -1.82 10.11 0.02
C ASN A 79 -1.89 10.76 1.41
N LYS A 80 -2.63 10.16 2.34
CA LYS A 80 -2.72 10.64 3.72
C LYS A 80 -1.40 10.45 4.48
N PHE A 81 -0.71 9.33 4.30
CA PHE A 81 0.62 9.10 4.88
C PHE A 81 1.61 10.17 4.40
N TYR A 82 1.62 10.45 3.10
CA TYR A 82 2.50 11.44 2.51
C TYR A 82 2.21 12.85 3.01
N PHE A 83 0.93 13.24 3.07
CA PHE A 83 0.52 14.51 3.66
C PHE A 83 0.96 14.63 5.12
N GLN A 84 0.61 13.66 5.96
CA GLN A 84 0.96 13.70 7.39
C GLN A 84 2.47 13.65 7.62
N LYS A 85 3.22 12.94 6.77
CA LYS A 85 4.68 12.95 6.84
C LYS A 85 5.22 14.36 6.66
N LYS A 86 4.75 15.11 5.66
CA LYS A 86 5.18 16.50 5.44
C LYS A 86 4.87 17.38 6.65
N GLU A 87 3.68 17.25 7.22
CA GLU A 87 3.30 17.97 8.43
C GLU A 87 4.25 17.64 9.59
N ILE A 88 4.57 16.37 9.81
CA ILE A 88 5.54 15.96 10.85
C ILE A 88 6.96 16.47 10.55
N ASP A 89 7.38 16.45 9.29
CA ASP A 89 8.67 17.00 8.89
C ASP A 89 8.73 18.52 9.22
N TYR A 90 7.63 19.27 9.01
CA TYR A 90 7.52 20.67 9.45
C TYR A 90 7.57 20.84 10.98
N LEU A 91 6.93 19.95 11.74
CA LEU A 91 6.99 19.96 13.20
C LEU A 91 8.43 19.74 13.68
N LEU A 92 9.16 18.80 13.07
CA LEU A 92 10.57 18.56 13.36
C LEU A 92 11.44 19.79 13.11
N ASP A 93 11.28 20.42 11.95
CA ASP A 93 12.02 21.64 11.60
C ASP A 93 11.74 22.78 12.58
N SER A 94 10.48 22.93 13.02
CA SER A 94 10.11 23.90 14.06
C SER A 94 10.70 23.56 15.44
N ALA A 95 10.77 22.28 15.79
CA ALA A 95 11.27 21.83 17.08
C ALA A 95 12.79 22.01 17.24
N GLN A 96 13.57 22.04 16.13
CA GLN A 96 15.02 22.27 16.17
C GLN A 96 15.43 23.55 16.92
N TYR A 97 14.60 24.60 16.85
CA TYR A 97 14.90 25.90 17.47
C TYR A 97 14.11 26.17 18.75
N GLY A 98 12.93 25.55 18.90
CA GLY A 98 11.99 25.85 19.98
C GLY A 98 11.65 24.68 20.91
N GLY A 99 12.21 23.49 20.66
CA GLY A 99 11.81 22.24 21.29
C GLY A 99 10.43 21.75 20.83
N ALA A 100 10.18 20.45 20.99
CA ALA A 100 8.87 19.87 20.77
C ALA A 100 7.86 20.34 21.83
N LYS A 101 6.63 20.60 21.40
CA LYS A 101 5.54 21.16 22.22
C LYS A 101 4.41 20.15 22.38
N GLU A 102 3.57 20.38 23.38
CA GLU A 102 2.38 19.56 23.62
C GLU A 102 1.45 19.51 22.40
N ALA A 103 1.29 20.63 21.68
CA ALA A 103 0.51 20.70 20.44
C ALA A 103 1.04 19.78 19.33
N ASP A 104 2.35 19.52 19.29
CA ASP A 104 2.97 18.62 18.31
C ASP A 104 2.59 17.18 18.63
N ILE A 105 2.62 16.81 19.92
CA ILE A 105 2.22 15.49 20.41
C ILE A 105 0.72 15.24 20.20
N GLU A 106 -0.12 16.25 20.45
CA GLU A 106 -1.55 16.17 20.12
C GLU A 106 -1.78 15.92 18.62
N THR A 107 -0.99 16.57 17.76
CA THR A 107 -1.09 16.41 16.31
C THR A 107 -0.71 15.00 15.89
N ILE A 108 0.40 14.46 16.41
CA ILE A 108 0.83 13.07 16.20
C ILE A 108 -0.25 12.10 16.69
N HIS A 109 -0.88 12.37 17.84
CA HIS A 109 -1.94 11.54 18.37
C HIS A 109 -3.16 11.53 17.44
N LYS A 110 -3.65 12.69 17.02
CA LYS A 110 -4.76 12.82 16.05
C LYS A 110 -4.46 12.10 14.74
N PHE A 111 -3.22 12.21 14.24
CA PHE A 111 -2.79 11.49 13.03
C PHE A 111 -2.81 9.98 13.24
N THR A 112 -2.22 9.49 14.32
CA THR A 112 -2.19 8.06 14.69
C THR A 112 -3.59 7.47 14.73
N GLU A 113 -4.54 8.12 15.42
CA GLU A 113 -5.92 7.65 15.48
C GLU A 113 -6.59 7.64 14.11
N THR A 114 -6.36 8.68 13.31
CA THR A 114 -6.93 8.79 11.95
C THR A 114 -6.44 7.67 11.04
N LEU A 115 -5.17 7.29 11.18
CA LEU A 115 -4.57 6.19 10.41
C LEU A 115 -5.09 4.83 10.87
N LEU A 116 -5.17 4.58 12.17
CA LEU A 116 -5.66 3.30 12.71
C LEU A 116 -7.13 3.02 12.33
N ARG A 117 -7.94 4.05 12.10
CA ARG A 117 -9.34 3.92 11.63
C ARG A 117 -9.48 3.54 10.15
N GLN A 118 -8.41 3.58 9.35
CA GLN A 118 -8.49 3.23 7.93
C GLN A 118 -8.74 1.71 7.76
N ASP A 119 -9.58 1.31 6.79
CA ASP A 119 -9.83 -0.10 6.47
C ASP A 119 -8.70 -0.75 5.65
N ILE A 120 -7.53 -0.12 5.57
CA ILE A 120 -6.40 -0.67 4.83
C ILE A 120 -5.57 -1.67 5.65
N TRP A 121 -5.91 -1.99 6.89
CA TRP A 121 -5.08 -2.85 7.75
C TRP A 121 -5.41 -4.35 7.70
N ARG A 122 -6.44 -4.76 6.94
CA ARG A 122 -6.91 -6.17 6.87
C ARG A 122 -7.10 -6.66 5.43
N ASN A 123 -7.17 -7.98 5.22
CA ASN A 123 -7.53 -8.66 3.95
C ASN A 123 -6.47 -8.67 2.83
N HIS A 124 -5.20 -8.56 3.19
CA HIS A 124 -4.03 -8.64 2.32
C HIS A 124 -2.90 -9.31 3.09
N GLU A 125 -3.21 -10.51 3.60
CA GLU A 125 -2.32 -11.29 4.48
C GLU A 125 -0.96 -11.60 3.82
N PHE A 126 -0.92 -11.53 2.50
CA PHE A 126 0.28 -11.68 1.69
C PHE A 126 1.30 -10.55 1.82
N TRP A 127 0.89 -9.39 2.36
CA TRP A 127 1.72 -8.20 2.50
C TRP A 127 2.06 -7.97 3.98
N GLY A 128 2.94 -8.81 4.51
CA GLY A 128 3.29 -8.82 5.94
C GLY A 128 3.76 -7.47 6.50
N VAL A 129 4.36 -6.62 5.66
CA VAL A 129 4.83 -5.28 6.05
C VAL A 129 3.67 -4.39 6.53
N ILE A 130 2.46 -4.55 5.99
CA ILE A 130 1.29 -3.80 6.49
C ILE A 130 1.01 -4.11 7.95
N LYS A 131 1.15 -5.38 8.36
CA LYS A 131 0.91 -5.77 9.75
C LYS A 131 1.95 -5.11 10.67
N TYR A 132 3.22 -5.11 10.26
CA TYR A 132 4.28 -4.45 11.01
C TYR A 132 3.97 -2.96 11.23
N SER A 133 3.59 -2.24 10.18
CA SER A 133 3.23 -0.82 10.29
C SER A 133 1.97 -0.58 11.15
N PHE A 134 1.00 -1.49 11.09
CA PHE A 134 -0.18 -1.43 11.94
C PHE A 134 0.16 -1.63 13.42
N ASP A 135 0.98 -2.63 13.73
CA ASP A 135 1.41 -2.92 15.10
C ASP A 135 2.23 -1.75 15.67
N GLU A 136 3.10 -1.15 14.85
CA GLU A 136 3.86 0.05 15.21
C GLU A 136 2.98 1.26 15.54
N LEU A 137 1.94 1.52 14.74
CA LEU A 137 0.97 2.57 15.02
C LEU A 137 0.17 2.30 16.31
N ASN A 138 -0.21 1.05 16.57
CA ASN A 138 -0.89 0.70 17.82
C ASN A 138 0.01 0.90 19.04
N ASN A 139 1.29 0.54 18.95
CA ASN A 139 2.27 0.77 20.00
C ASN A 139 2.47 2.27 20.27
N LEU A 140 2.54 3.09 19.21
CA LEU A 140 2.58 4.53 19.33
C LEU A 140 1.30 5.06 20.02
N LYS A 141 0.12 4.63 19.56
CA LYS A 141 -1.16 5.04 20.17
C LYS A 141 -1.22 4.72 21.65
N TYR A 142 -0.82 3.51 22.03
CA TYR A 142 -0.80 3.08 23.43
C TYR A 142 0.08 3.98 24.31
N ARG A 143 1.24 4.42 23.80
CA ARG A 143 2.11 5.36 24.52
C ARG A 143 1.45 6.75 24.64
N LEU A 144 0.87 7.26 23.55
CA LEU A 144 0.19 8.55 23.55
C LEU A 144 -1.03 8.58 24.49
N ASP A 145 -1.80 7.49 24.54
CA ASP A 145 -2.97 7.33 25.42
C ASP A 145 -2.60 7.32 26.91
N LYS A 146 -1.39 6.89 27.26
CA LYS A 146 -0.91 6.86 28.66
C LYS A 146 -0.50 8.24 29.20
N GLY A 147 -0.46 9.25 28.33
CA GLY A 147 0.17 10.53 28.63
C GLY A 147 1.68 10.44 28.48
N VAL A 148 2.25 11.48 27.88
CA VAL A 148 3.67 11.61 27.57
C VAL A 148 4.22 12.74 28.42
N GLN A 149 5.38 12.56 29.05
CA GLN A 149 6.02 13.65 29.79
C GLN A 149 6.74 14.62 28.83
N ILE A 150 6.91 15.87 29.24
CA ILE A 150 7.50 16.92 28.40
C ILE A 150 8.89 16.52 27.89
N GLU A 151 9.66 15.80 28.71
CA GLU A 151 11.01 15.33 28.38
C GLU A 151 11.01 14.32 27.24
N GLU A 152 9.90 13.61 27.00
CA GLU A 152 9.76 12.61 25.94
C GLU A 152 9.25 13.22 24.62
N TYR A 153 8.85 14.49 24.60
CA TYR A 153 8.21 15.09 23.42
C TYR A 153 9.12 15.06 22.19
N GLN A 154 10.40 15.40 22.37
CA GLN A 154 11.36 15.38 21.27
C GLN A 154 11.58 13.94 20.76
N ASP A 155 11.72 12.97 21.67
CA ASP A 155 11.94 11.57 21.30
C ASP A 155 10.78 10.99 20.49
N ILE A 156 9.53 11.33 20.85
CA ILE A 156 8.36 10.91 20.09
C ILE A 156 8.33 11.56 18.71
N LEU A 157 8.61 12.87 18.65
CA LEU A 157 8.63 13.60 17.39
C LEU A 157 9.70 13.03 16.43
N ASP A 158 10.90 12.77 16.95
CA ASP A 158 12.01 12.15 16.24
C ASP A 158 11.66 10.74 15.75
N GLN A 159 11.05 9.92 16.60
CA GLN A 159 10.58 8.58 16.22
C GLN A 159 9.54 8.63 15.09
N CYS A 160 8.70 9.66 15.04
CA CYS A 160 7.65 9.79 14.04
C CYS A 160 8.18 10.31 12.71
N GLY A 161 9.07 11.31 12.73
CA GLY A 161 9.40 12.11 11.55
C GLY A 161 10.78 11.89 10.91
N ASN A 162 11.76 11.34 11.64
CA ASN A 162 13.12 11.19 11.11
C ASN A 162 13.17 10.38 9.79
N GLY A 163 14.33 10.40 9.10
CA GLY A 163 14.53 9.67 7.84
C GLY A 163 14.22 8.16 7.90
N SER A 164 14.17 7.59 9.10
CA SER A 164 13.74 6.23 9.39
C SER A 164 12.59 6.17 10.42
N GLY A 165 11.78 7.23 10.53
CA GLY A 165 10.65 7.29 11.45
C GLY A 165 9.43 6.52 10.98
N ILE A 166 8.40 6.45 11.84
CA ILE A 166 7.15 5.73 11.57
C ILE A 166 6.49 6.23 10.28
N TRP A 167 6.37 7.55 10.09
CA TRP A 167 5.73 8.11 8.89
C TRP A 167 6.55 7.92 7.63
N HIS A 168 7.88 7.88 7.73
CA HIS A 168 8.71 7.49 6.60
C HIS A 168 8.37 6.08 6.12
N ARG A 169 8.34 5.10 7.04
CA ARG A 169 7.97 3.71 6.72
C ARG A 169 6.56 3.58 6.16
N LEU A 170 5.60 4.35 6.68
CA LEU A 170 4.24 4.37 6.14
C LEU A 170 4.18 4.87 4.70
N VAL A 171 4.93 5.93 4.37
CA VAL A 171 5.05 6.41 2.98
C VAL A 171 5.72 5.35 2.10
N THR A 172 6.73 4.64 2.61
CA THR A 172 7.37 3.53 1.89
C THR A 172 6.39 2.42 1.51
N LEU A 173 5.29 2.21 2.26
CA LEU A 173 4.25 1.26 1.87
C LEU A 173 3.65 1.58 0.50
N GLY A 174 3.48 2.87 0.18
CA GLY A 174 2.99 3.30 -1.14
C GLY A 174 3.95 2.88 -2.26
N ASN A 175 5.26 3.08 -2.04
CA ASN A 175 6.28 2.68 -3.01
C ASN A 175 6.32 1.16 -3.20
N ILE A 176 6.31 0.40 -2.10
CA ILE A 176 6.26 -1.08 -2.12
C ILE A 176 5.00 -1.56 -2.85
N TYR A 177 3.87 -0.87 -2.65
CA TYR A 177 2.64 -1.22 -3.33
C TYR A 177 2.77 -1.06 -4.86
N GLU A 178 3.33 0.05 -5.30
CA GLU A 178 3.54 0.37 -6.72
C GLU A 178 4.53 -0.59 -7.41
N GLU A 179 5.63 -0.92 -6.73
CA GLU A 179 6.70 -1.73 -7.30
C GLU A 179 6.41 -3.23 -7.23
N ILE A 180 5.92 -3.71 -6.09
CA ILE A 180 5.84 -5.16 -5.82
C ILE A 180 4.39 -5.65 -5.84
N VAL A 181 3.48 -4.97 -5.13
CA VAL A 181 2.12 -5.49 -4.94
C VAL A 181 1.31 -5.47 -6.24
N ARG A 182 1.45 -4.42 -7.06
CA ARG A 182 0.78 -4.35 -8.37
C ARG A 182 1.27 -5.39 -9.38
N GLU A 183 2.52 -5.85 -9.22
CA GLU A 183 3.14 -6.84 -10.11
C GLU A 183 2.89 -8.29 -9.67
N ARG A 184 2.46 -8.50 -8.42
CA ARG A 184 2.18 -9.79 -7.78
C ARG A 184 1.46 -10.81 -8.68
N PHE A 185 0.46 -10.37 -9.44
CA PHE A 185 -0.39 -11.24 -10.27
C PHE A 185 -0.11 -11.08 -11.77
N MET A 186 1.02 -10.51 -12.14
CA MET A 186 1.42 -10.33 -13.54
C MET A 186 2.27 -11.52 -14.03
N PRO A 187 2.38 -11.77 -15.34
CA PRO A 187 3.31 -12.75 -15.89
C PRO A 187 4.77 -12.24 -15.90
N THR A 188 5.26 -11.71 -14.77
CA THR A 188 6.62 -11.20 -14.62
C THR A 188 7.51 -12.18 -13.86
N TYR A 189 8.82 -12.03 -14.02
CA TYR A 189 9.80 -12.79 -13.23
C TYR A 189 9.60 -12.58 -11.72
N LEU A 190 9.35 -11.33 -11.30
CA LEU A 190 9.10 -11.00 -9.90
C LEU A 190 7.90 -11.76 -9.33
N ALA A 191 6.78 -11.84 -10.07
CA ALA A 191 5.59 -12.58 -9.64
C ALA A 191 5.90 -14.08 -9.42
N GLN A 192 6.73 -14.67 -10.28
CA GLN A 192 7.16 -16.06 -10.16
C GLN A 192 7.90 -16.36 -8.85
N HIS A 193 8.71 -15.43 -8.36
CA HIS A 193 9.49 -15.61 -7.14
C HIS A 193 8.80 -15.15 -5.86
N THR A 194 7.80 -14.27 -5.95
CA THR A 194 7.21 -13.60 -4.76
C THR A 194 5.77 -13.99 -4.46
N SER A 195 5.07 -14.54 -5.45
CA SER A 195 3.60 -14.59 -5.42
C SER A 195 3.02 -15.97 -5.68
N TYR A 196 3.75 -16.78 -6.42
CA TYR A 196 3.33 -18.12 -6.80
C TYR A 196 4.10 -19.17 -5.98
N PRO A 197 3.44 -20.24 -5.49
CA PRO A 197 4.13 -21.37 -4.88
C PRO A 197 4.99 -22.12 -5.89
#